data_AF-A0A0M9E2N9-F1
#
_entry.id   AF-A0A0M9E2N9-F1
#
_cell.length_a   1.000
_cell.length_b   1.000
_cell.length_c   1.000
_cell.angle_alpha   90.00
_cell.angle_beta   90.00
_cell.angle_gamma   90.00
#
_symmetry.space_group_name_H-M   'P 1'
#
loop_
_entity.id
_entity.type
_entity.pdbx_description
1 polymer ?
#
loop_
_entity_poly.entity_id
_entity_poly.type
_entity_poly.pdbx_seq_one_letter_code
_entity_poly.pdbx_strand_id
1 'polypeptide(L)' 'MKDGICIFETLYETIGFVPAAIIDSINKIDRQDVLSGLFRQAIKSRDVNQFQKSLDMALA' A
#
# COMPACT_ATOMS: atom_id res chain seq x y z
N MET A 1 14.61 -5.13 14.81
CA MET A 1 13.77 -5.06 13.60
C MET A 1 14.57 -4.28 12.58
N LYS A 2 14.94 -4.90 11.46
CA LYS A 2 15.64 -4.17 10.37
C LYS A 2 14.62 -3.30 9.66
N ASP A 3 15.01 -2.07 9.33
CA ASP A 3 14.24 -1.01 8.66
C ASP A 3 13.60 -1.45 7.34
N GLY A 4 12.57 -2.27 7.41
CA GLY A 4 11.68 -2.63 6.31
C GLY A 4 10.43 -1.78 6.44
N ILE A 5 10.32 -0.75 5.62
CA ILE A 5 9.22 0.21 5.73
C ILE A 5 7.89 -0.50 5.41
N CYS A 6 6.94 -0.44 6.33
CA CYS A 6 5.67 -1.17 6.25
C CYS A 6 4.60 -0.35 5.52
N ILE A 7 4.10 -0.85 4.37
CA ILE A 7 3.05 -0.19 3.59
C ILE A 7 1.81 0.12 4.45
N PHE A 8 1.47 -0.77 5.38
CA PHE A 8 0.31 -0.61 6.25
C PHE A 8 0.49 0.53 7.26
N GLU A 9 1.67 0.65 7.87
CA GLU A 9 1.99 1.74 8.78
C GLU A 9 1.92 3.07 8.04
N THR A 10 2.51 3.16 6.85
CA THR A 10 2.45 4.38 6.04
C THR A 10 1.05 4.74 5.60
N LEU A 11 0.23 3.77 5.17
CA LEU A 11 -1.17 4.05 4.84
C LEU A 11 -1.95 4.54 6.05
N TYR A 12 -1.70 3.97 7.23
CA TYR A 12 -2.33 4.43 8.46
C TYR A 12 -1.89 5.87 8.80
N GLU A 13 -0.62 6.20 8.64
CA GLU A 13 -0.09 7.55 8.88
C GLU A 13 -0.62 8.58 7.88
N THR A 14 -0.76 8.24 6.60
CA THR A 14 -1.17 9.19 5.55
C THR A 14 -2.69 9.32 5.40
N ILE A 15 -3.43 8.24 5.62
CA ILE A 15 -4.88 8.16 5.35
C ILE A 15 -5.70 8.01 6.64
N GLY A 16 -5.07 7.62 7.76
CA GLY A 16 -5.72 7.46 9.07
C GLY A 16 -6.41 6.11 9.29
N PHE A 17 -6.55 5.28 8.24
CA PHE A 17 -7.06 3.92 8.33
C PHE A 17 -6.66 3.08 7.10
N VAL A 18 -6.68 1.76 7.24
CA VAL A 18 -6.43 0.82 6.14
C VAL A 18 -7.56 -0.23 6.10
N PRO A 19 -8.37 -0.28 5.03
CA PRO A 19 -9.38 -1.33 4.87
C PRO A 19 -8.79 -2.73 4.81
N ALA A 20 -9.48 -3.71 5.40
CA ALA A 20 -9.09 -5.11 5.34
C ALA A 20 -8.90 -5.63 3.90
N ALA A 21 -9.76 -5.21 2.97
CA ALA A 21 -9.65 -5.60 1.55
C ALA A 21 -8.33 -5.13 0.90
N ILE A 22 -7.80 -3.97 1.30
CA ILE A 22 -6.49 -3.48 0.84
C ILE A 22 -5.37 -4.33 1.44
N ILE A 23 -5.48 -4.67 2.73
CA ILE A 23 -4.52 -5.54 3.41
C ILE A 23 -4.43 -6.91 2.72
N ASP A 24 -5.58 -7.54 2.48
CA ASP A 24 -5.67 -8.83 1.79
C ASP A 24 -5.10 -8.78 0.38
N SER A 25 -5.28 -7.66 -0.32
CA SER A 25 -4.77 -7.48 -1.68
C SER A 25 -3.26 -7.27 -1.71
N ILE A 26 -2.70 -6.47 -0.79
CA ILE A 26 -1.25 -6.30 -0.65
C ILE A 26 -0.56 -7.62 -0.27
N ASN A 27 -1.15 -8.38 0.66
CA ASN A 27 -0.60 -9.65 1.12
C ASN A 27 -0.55 -10.73 0.02
N LYS A 28 -1.29 -10.57 -1.08
CA LYS A 28 -1.24 -11.46 -2.25
C LYS A 28 -0.13 -11.11 -3.24
N ILE A 29 0.63 -10.04 -3.00
CA ILE A 29 1.68 -9.58 -3.92
C ILE A 29 3.03 -10.14 -3.46
N ASP A 30 3.56 -11.09 -4.23
CA ASP A 30 4.90 -11.66 -4.00
C ASP A 30 6.04 -10.85 -4.67
N ARG A 31 5.68 -9.92 -5.57
CA ARG A 31 6.64 -9.11 -6.34
C ARG A 31 7.16 -7.93 -5.52
N GLN A 32 8.42 -8.01 -5.09
CA GLN A 32 9.04 -6.98 -4.24
C GLN A 32 9.15 -5.60 -4.93
N ASP A 33 9.36 -5.57 -6.24
CA ASP A 33 9.37 -4.33 -7.04
C ASP A 33 8.00 -3.64 -7.02
N VAL A 34 6.92 -4.42 -7.11
CA VAL A 34 5.55 -3.92 -7.00
C VAL A 34 5.27 -3.38 -5.59
N LEU A 35 5.66 -4.13 -4.55
CA LEU A 35 5.52 -3.68 -3.15
C LEU A 35 6.28 -2.36 -2.90
N SER A 36 7.50 -2.22 -3.44
CA SER A 36 8.27 -0.97 -3.36
C SER A 36 7.59 0.19 -4.09
N GLY A 37 6.97 -0.08 -5.24
CA GLY A 37 6.14 0.88 -5.96
C GLY A 37 4.93 1.33 -5.13
N LEU A 38 4.17 0.38 -4.58
CA LEU A 38 3.01 0.63 -3.74
C LEU A 38 3.37 1.42 -2.48
N PHE A 39 4.50 1.10 -1.85
CA PHE A 39 5.02 1.86 -0.72
C PHE A 39 5.18 3.36 -1.06
N ARG A 40 5.78 3.67 -2.21
CA ARG A 40 5.92 5.06 -2.69
C ARG A 40 4.58 5.73 -2.97
N GLN A 41 3.57 4.96 -3.39
CA GLN A 41 2.22 5.48 -3.61
C GLN A 41 1.47 5.70 -2.28
N ALA A 42 1.67 4.85 -1.27
CA ALA A 42 1.11 5.02 0.06
C ALA A 42 1.54 6.35 0.69
N ILE A 43 2.81 6.75 0.52
CA ILE A 43 3.34 8.04 0.98
C ILE A 43 2.61 9.24 0.34
N LYS A 44 2.17 9.09 -0.92
CA LYS A 44 1.59 10.19 -1.73
C LYS A 44 0.07 10.22 -1.67
N SER A 45 -0.56 9.14 -1.24
CA SER A 45 -2.01 8.98 -1.23
C SER A 45 -2.63 9.86 -0.16
N ARG A 46 -3.63 10.66 -0.52
CA ARG A 46 -4.36 11.53 0.43
C ARG A 46 -5.62 10.86 0.99
N ASP A 47 -6.06 9.81 0.35
CA ASP A 47 -7.24 9.04 0.73
C ASP A 47 -7.13 7.61 0.21
N VAL A 48 -7.99 6.76 0.75
CA VAL A 48 -8.01 5.32 0.45
C VAL A 48 -8.30 5.00 -1.02
N ASN A 49 -9.09 5.83 -1.71
CA ASN A 49 -9.46 5.60 -3.10
C ASN A 49 -8.29 5.88 -4.04
N GLN A 50 -7.44 6.86 -3.72
CA GLN A 50 -6.20 7.11 -4.48
C GLN A 50 -5.24 5.93 -4.38
N PHE A 51 -5.07 5.38 -3.18
CA PHE A 51 -4.24 4.20 -3.01
C PHE A 51 -4.85 2.97 -3.72
N GLN A 52 -6.17 2.76 -3.59
CA GLN A 52 -6.86 1.66 -4.25
C GLN A 52 -6.64 1.67 -5.77
N LYS A 53 -6.72 2.83 -6.42
CA LYS A 53 -6.41 2.94 -7.86
C LYS A 53 -4.98 2.52 -8.19
N SER A 54 -4.01 2.86 -7.34
CA SER A 54 -2.61 2.47 -7.51
C SER A 54 -2.44 0.96 -7.34
N LEU A 55 -3.17 0.38 -6.40
CA LEU A 55 -3.21 -1.05 -6.16
C LEU A 55 -3.83 -1.81 -7.34
N ASP A 56 -4.96 -1.33 -7.87
CA ASP A 56 -5.62 -1.92 -9.02
C ASP A 56 -4.71 -1.91 -10.26
N MET A 57 -3.99 -0.81 -10.49
CA MET A 57 -3.01 -0.71 -11.58
C MET A 57 -1.81 -1.65 -11.42
N ALA A 58 -1.43 -1.96 -10.17
CA ALA A 58 -0.32 -2.86 -9.88
C ALA A 58 -0.69 -4.34 -10.01
N LEU A 59 -1.99 -4.65 -9.91
CA LEU A 59 -2.57 -6.00 -9.99
C LEU A 59 -3.10 -6.35 -11.38
N ALA A 60 -3.33 -5.36 -12.25
CA ALA A 60 -3.68 -5.53 -13.65
C ALA A 60 -2.51 -6.08 -14.48
#